data_AF-A0A3C0UX16-F1
#
_entry.id   AF-A0A3C0UX16-F1
#
_cell.length_a   1.000
_cell.length_b   1.000
_cell.length_c   1.000
_cell.angle_alpha   90.00
_cell.angle_beta   90.00
_cell.angle_gamma   90.00
#
_symmetry.space_group_name_H-M   'P 1'
#
loop_
_entity.id
_entity.type
_entity.pdbx_description
1 polymer ?
#
loop_
_entity_poly.entity_id
_entity_poly.type
_entity_poly.pdbx_seq_one_letter_code
_entity_poly.pdbx_strand_id
1 'polypeptide(L)'
;MKAIKINVNKQMDGYTFSILPSVRDLIKKSLPGAMPANSISVGYDLKSDFETYIGKLESLVFPALLGVNDDDEIKQFEVIEFIDSKSGKTLKTLHPSVEKI
;
A
#
# COMPACT_ATOMS: atom_id res chain seq x y z
N MET A 1 7.05 -11.81 12.54
CA MET A 1 6.67 -10.45 12.10
C MET A 1 6.04 -10.57 10.72
N LYS A 2 4.74 -10.29 10.57
CA LYS A 2 4.05 -10.29 9.27
C LYS A 2 4.13 -8.88 8.68
N ALA A 3 5.17 -8.60 7.90
CA ALA A 3 5.31 -7.33 7.19
C ALA A 3 4.72 -7.44 5.77
N ILE A 4 3.91 -6.47 5.37
CA ILE A 4 3.38 -6.36 4.01
C ILE A 4 4.17 -5.31 3.25
N LYS A 5 4.74 -5.70 2.11
CA LYS A 5 5.50 -4.80 1.24
C LYS A 5 4.66 -4.37 0.05
N ILE A 6 4.49 -3.07 -0.10
CA ILE A 6 3.80 -2.43 -1.22
C ILE A 6 4.85 -1.68 -2.04
N ASN A 7 4.98 -2.07 -3.30
CA ASN A 7 5.89 -1.41 -4.24
C ASN A 7 5.22 -0.16 -4.82
N VAL A 8 5.93 0.96 -4.77
CA VAL A 8 5.51 2.26 -5.26
C VAL A 8 6.38 2.66 -6.44
N ASN A 9 5.78 2.82 -7.62
CA ASN A 9 6.46 3.31 -8.80
C ASN A 9 5.95 4.71 -9.15
N LYS A 10 6.87 5.70 -9.15
CA LYS A 10 6.62 7.06 -9.62
C LYS A 10 6.68 7.13 -11.15
N GLN A 11 5.57 7.51 -11.75
CA GLN A 11 5.40 7.79 -13.18
C GLN A 11 5.33 9.31 -13.42
N MET A 12 5.24 9.73 -14.69
CA MET A 12 5.25 11.15 -15.05
C MET A 12 3.98 11.88 -14.57
N ASP A 13 2.87 11.15 -14.55
CA ASP A 13 1.51 11.58 -14.31
C ASP A 13 0.92 10.94 -13.04
N GLY A 14 1.72 10.27 -12.20
CA GLY A 14 1.24 9.73 -10.93
C GLY A 14 2.03 8.58 -10.33
N TYR A 15 1.33 7.72 -9.60
CA TYR A 15 1.90 6.60 -8.87
C TYR A 15 1.17 5.29 -9.17
N THR A 16 1.94 4.20 -9.18
CA THR A 16 1.41 2.85 -9.14
C THR A 16 1.84 2.17 -7.85
N PHE A 17 0.86 1.67 -7.10
CA PHE A 17 1.03 0.82 -5.93
C PHE A 17 0.79 -0.63 -6.35
N SER A 18 1.65 -1.55 -5.94
CA SER A 18 1.52 -2.96 -6.32
C SER A 18 2.05 -3.90 -5.26
N ILE A 19 1.52 -5.12 -5.24
CA ILE A 19 1.99 -6.18 -4.35
C ILE A 19 2.48 -7.38 -5.16
N LEU A 20 3.47 -8.09 -4.61
CA LEU A 20 3.95 -9.33 -5.20
C LEU A 20 2.91 -10.45 -5.06
N PRO A 21 2.92 -11.46 -5.95
CA PRO A 21 2.03 -12.63 -5.83
C PRO A 21 2.12 -13.31 -4.47
N SER A 22 3.32 -13.43 -3.89
CA SER A 22 3.55 -14.01 -2.57
C SER A 22 2.84 -13.24 -1.45
N VAL A 23 2.81 -11.91 -1.54
CA VAL A 23 2.10 -11.04 -0.59
C VAL A 23 0.59 -11.21 -0.73
N ARG A 24 0.10 -11.34 -1.96
CA ARG A 24 -1.33 -11.62 -2.23
C ARG A 24 -1.78 -12.94 -1.63
N ASP A 25 -0.97 -13.99 -1.78
CA ASP A 25 -1.27 -15.31 -1.21
C ASP A 25 -1.23 -15.27 0.32
N LEU A 26 -0.30 -14.50 0.90
CA LEU A 26 -0.23 -14.26 2.34
C LEU A 26 -1.50 -13.56 2.86
N ILE A 27 -1.97 -12.52 2.14
CA ILE A 27 -3.20 -11.79 2.49
C ILE A 27 -4.39 -12.74 2.44
N LYS A 28 -4.61 -13.46 1.33
CA LYS A 28 -5.75 -14.39 1.21
C LYS A 28 -5.74 -15.50 2.26
N LYS A 29 -4.56 -15.96 2.70
CA LYS A 29 -4.44 -16.94 3.79
C LYS A 29 -4.71 -16.34 5.17
N SER A 30 -4.33 -15.08 5.37
CA SER A 30 -4.48 -14.39 6.67
C SER A 30 -5.86 -13.75 6.83
N LEU A 31 -6.51 -13.42 5.70
CA LEU A 31 -7.79 -12.74 5.59
C LEU A 31 -8.61 -13.45 4.51
N PRO A 32 -9.39 -14.50 4.88
CA PRO A 32 -10.16 -15.29 3.92
C PRO A 32 -11.20 -14.49 3.11
N GLY A 33 -11.65 -13.35 3.64
CA GLY A 33 -12.58 -12.44 2.97
C GLY A 33 -11.92 -11.36 2.11
N ALA A 34 -10.59 -11.22 2.18
CA ALA A 34 -9.90 -10.15 1.46
C ALA A 34 -9.82 -10.43 -0.05
N MET A 35 -10.02 -9.38 -0.85
CA MET A 35 -9.94 -9.43 -2.31
C MET A 35 -8.79 -8.55 -2.84
N PRO A 36 -7.52 -8.89 -2.56
CA PRO A 36 -6.39 -8.03 -2.88
C PRO A 36 -6.22 -7.85 -4.40
N ALA A 37 -6.05 -6.59 -4.81
CA ALA A 37 -5.69 -6.21 -6.16
C ALA A 37 -4.18 -6.36 -6.41
N ASN A 38 -3.79 -6.57 -7.67
CA ASN A 38 -2.37 -6.68 -8.03
C ASN A 38 -1.68 -5.31 -7.99
N SER A 39 -2.42 -4.29 -8.41
CA SER A 39 -1.95 -2.93 -8.50
C SER A 39 -3.11 -1.94 -8.52
N ILE A 40 -2.88 -0.75 -7.95
CA ILE A 40 -3.73 0.43 -8.09
C ILE A 40 -2.87 1.55 -8.63
N SER A 41 -3.36 2.29 -9.63
CA SER A 41 -2.69 3.48 -10.16
C SER A 41 -3.52 4.71 -9.86
N VAL A 42 -2.86 5.76 -9.40
CA VAL A 42 -3.45 7.08 -9.13
C VAL A 42 -2.77 8.09 -10.05
N GLY A 43 -3.54 8.59 -11.02
CA GLY A 43 -3.12 9.61 -11.97
C GLY A 43 -3.48 11.02 -11.48
N TYR A 44 -2.69 12.01 -11.88
CA TYR A 44 -2.84 13.42 -11.57
C TYR A 44 -2.74 14.26 -12.84
N ASP A 45 -3.40 15.42 -12.81
CA ASP A 45 -3.52 16.31 -13.97
C ASP A 45 -2.20 17.10 -14.22
N LEU A 46 -1.49 17.53 -13.17
CA LEU A 46 -0.26 18.32 -13.29
C LEU A 46 0.80 17.96 -12.24
N LYS A 47 2.05 17.83 -12.70
CA LYS A 47 3.23 17.32 -11.99
C LYS A 47 3.66 18.11 -10.74
N SER A 48 3.14 19.32 -10.54
CA SER A 48 3.64 20.29 -9.56
C SER A 48 3.17 20.06 -8.12
N ASP A 49 2.00 19.45 -7.90
CA ASP A 49 1.47 19.18 -6.55
C ASP A 49 1.79 17.77 -6.03
N PHE A 50 2.63 17.05 -6.77
CA PHE A 50 2.93 15.64 -6.58
C PHE A 50 3.54 15.30 -5.21
N GLU A 51 4.42 16.16 -4.69
CA GLU A 51 5.06 15.91 -3.39
C GLU A 51 4.16 16.23 -2.20
N THR A 52 3.09 17.01 -2.40
CA THR A 52 2.18 17.40 -1.31
C THR A 52 1.34 16.22 -0.80
N TYR A 53 1.09 15.22 -1.67
CA TYR A 53 0.24 14.07 -1.36
C TYR A 53 1.02 12.78 -1.06
N ILE A 54 2.33 12.78 -1.31
CA ILE A 54 3.19 11.68 -0.86
C ILE A 54 3.12 11.58 0.66
N GLY A 55 2.95 10.37 1.18
CA GLY A 55 2.70 10.12 2.59
C GLY A 55 1.22 10.12 2.99
N LYS A 56 0.30 10.77 2.26
CA LYS A 56 -1.14 10.71 2.55
C LYS A 56 -1.84 9.65 1.72
N LEU A 57 -1.42 9.52 0.46
CA LEU A 57 -2.05 8.63 -0.50
C LEU A 57 -1.91 7.16 -0.11
N GLU A 58 -0.77 6.79 0.47
CA GLU A 58 -0.43 5.45 0.95
C GLU A 58 -1.54 4.91 1.86
N SER A 59 -1.94 5.70 2.85
CA SER A 59 -2.99 5.37 3.83
C SER A 59 -4.37 5.20 3.19
N LEU A 60 -4.65 5.90 2.09
CA LEU A 60 -5.93 5.81 1.36
C LEU A 60 -5.97 4.64 0.37
N VAL A 61 -4.83 4.33 -0.26
CA VAL A 61 -4.76 3.33 -1.32
C VAL A 61 -4.61 1.93 -0.76
N PHE A 62 -3.86 1.74 0.33
CA PHE A 62 -3.54 0.39 0.77
C PHE A 62 -4.75 -0.43 1.20
N PRO A 63 -5.81 0.08 1.87
CA PRO A 63 -6.95 -0.76 2.23
C PRO A 63 -7.66 -1.31 0.98
N ALA A 64 -7.82 -0.45 -0.04
CA ALA A 64 -8.34 -0.84 -1.34
C ALA A 64 -7.42 -1.83 -2.08
N LEU A 65 -6.10 -1.67 -1.97
CA LEU A 65 -5.13 -2.57 -2.59
C LEU A 65 -5.16 -3.96 -1.94
N LEU A 66 -5.30 -4.03 -0.62
CA LEU A 66 -5.41 -5.29 0.13
C LEU A 66 -6.80 -5.91 0.02
N GLY A 67 -7.80 -5.12 -0.40
CA GLY A 67 -9.18 -5.55 -0.56
C GLY A 67 -9.82 -5.92 0.77
N VAL A 68 -9.56 -5.11 1.80
CA VAL A 68 -10.12 -5.24 3.16
C VAL A 68 -11.32 -4.30 3.33
N ASN A 69 -12.33 -4.74 4.08
CA ASN A 69 -13.55 -3.95 4.30
C ASN A 69 -13.55 -3.21 5.65
N ASP A 70 -12.69 -3.63 6.58
CA ASP A 70 -12.60 -3.13 7.95
C ASP A 70 -11.12 -2.88 8.31
N ASP A 71 -10.82 -1.70 8.83
CA ASP A 71 -9.47 -1.33 9.28
C ASP A 71 -8.99 -2.18 10.46
N ASP A 72 -9.89 -2.88 11.17
CA ASP A 72 -9.50 -3.83 12.21
C ASP A 72 -8.88 -5.12 11.61
N GLU A 73 -9.22 -5.50 10.39
CA GLU A 73 -8.70 -6.72 9.73
C GLU A 73 -7.19 -6.65 9.46
N ILE A 74 -6.69 -5.44 9.21
CA ILE A 74 -5.29 -5.16 8.88
C ILE A 74 -4.41 -4.98 10.13
N LYS A 75 -4.99 -4.85 11.33
CA LYS A 75 -4.24 -4.77 12.60
C LYS A 75 -3.43 -6.02 12.92
N GLN A 76 -3.74 -7.15 12.27
CA GLN A 76 -2.94 -8.37 12.39
C GLN A 76 -1.57 -8.28 11.70
N PHE A 77 -1.40 -7.30 10.79
CA PHE A 77 -0.11 -7.01 10.18
C PHE A 77 0.62 -6.00 11.05
N GLU A 78 1.86 -6.35 11.39
CA GLU A 78 2.66 -5.56 12.32
C GLU A 78 3.18 -4.28 11.66
N VAL A 79 3.49 -4.39 10.37
CA VAL A 79 4.10 -3.32 9.57
C VAL A 79 3.61 -3.41 8.13
N ILE A 80 3.29 -2.26 7.54
CA ILE A 80 3.12 -2.09 6.10
C ILE A 80 4.20 -1.14 5.60
N GLU A 81 5.04 -1.61 4.67
CA GLU A 81 6.16 -0.87 4.11
C GLU A 81 5.87 -0.48 2.66
N PHE A 82 6.00 0.81 2.37
CA PHE A 82 5.90 1.36 1.01
C PHE A 82 7.31 1.54 0.48
N ILE A 83 7.65 0.83 -0.59
CA ILE A 83 9.01 0.73 -1.11
C ILE A 83 9.05 1.33 -2.52
N ASP A 84 9.94 2.28 -2.76
CA ASP A 84 10.19 2.79 -4.10
C ASP A 84 10.79 1.69 -4.99
N SER A 85 10.10 1.33 -6.07
CA SER A 85 10.47 0.21 -6.93
C SER A 85 11.80 0.41 -7.68
N LYS A 86 12.27 1.65 -7.83
CA LYS A 86 13.49 1.97 -8.58
C LYS A 86 14.73 1.95 -7.68
N SER A 87 14.62 2.51 -6.48
CA SER A 87 15.72 2.68 -5.53
C SER A 87 15.73 1.64 -4.42
N GLY A 88 14.64 0.91 -4.22
CA GLY A 88 14.46 -0.02 -3.09
C GLY A 88 14.34 0.68 -1.74
N LYS A 89 14.27 2.02 -1.70
CA LYS A 89 14.17 2.77 -0.46
C LYS A 89 12.75 2.69 0.10
N THR A 90 12.65 2.60 1.42
CA THR A 90 11.36 2.73 2.10
C THR A 90 10.93 4.19 2.08
N LEU A 91 9.77 4.45 1.49
CA LEU A 91 9.14 5.77 1.41
C LEU A 91 8.32 6.05 2.67
N LYS A 92 7.59 5.05 3.15
CA LYS A 92 6.74 5.14 4.34
C LYS A 92 6.62 3.78 5.02
N THR A 93 6.48 3.83 6.33
CA THR A 93 6.14 2.68 7.17
C THR A 93 4.85 3.02 7.91
N LEU A 94 3.90 2.09 7.94
CA LEU A 94 2.67 2.19 8.72
C LEU A 94 2.61 1.05 9.73
N HIS A 95 2.07 1.35 10.91
CA HIS A 95 1.80 0.38 11.96
C HIS A 95 0.30 0.31 12.22
N PRO A 96 -0.45 -0.56 11.52
CA PRO A 96 -1.91 -0.62 11.61
C PRO A 96 -2.45 -0.83 13.03
N SER A 97 -1.67 -1.50 13.88
CA SER A 97 -2.03 -1.76 15.28
C SER A 97 -1.94 -0.52 16.19
N VAL A 98 -1.24 0.53 15.77
CA VAL A 98 -0.94 1.72 16.59
C VAL A 98 -1.54 2.99 15.99
N GLU A 99 -1.54 3.10 14.67
CA GLU A 99 -2.01 4.28 13.95
C GLU A 99 -3.51 4.11 13.63
N LYS A 100 -4.32 5.11 13.99
CA LYS A 100 -5.67 5.23 13.40
C LYS A 100 -5.49 5.58 11.93
N ILE A 101 -5.92 4.66 11.08
CA ILE A 101 -5.97 4.83 9.63
C ILE A 101 -7.18 5.67 9.28
#